data_AF-A0A4Q2DQ07-F1
#
_entry.id   AF-A0A4Q2DQ07-F1
#
_cell.length_a   1.000
_cell.length_b   1.000
_cell.length_c   1.000
_cell.angle_alpha   90.00
_cell.angle_beta   90.00
_cell.angle_gamma   90.00
#
_symmetry.space_group_name_H-M   'P 1'
#
loop_
_entity.id
_entity.type
_entity.pdbx_description
1 polymer ?
#
loop_
_entity_poly.entity_id
_entity_poly.type
_entity_poly.pdbx_seq_one_letter_code
_entity_poly.pdbx_strand_id
1 'polypeptide(L)'
;KPYAEDQERVQLRILNLIHTLQSHHLPLSFLILSRPEPWIKQRFESTSFKDVVEVVDLYAVGDHLNDVERYVRAELSRIAACIEDKQEDEEWPGEDLVRIFVERTEGHMLYASTVVRHVDDPYSDPRQRLYDILHSSKPSPDLGHSAPFSSLYELYRQIMRSCPESHRPLMIEVLEDIHAARKTFKAGLKVQHALATLDRLSGRLPDPHAVIRLDPPSLDPAEGGAGQGWLNFFYHSSFPEFLQNPHLSLEFSTKWRKGDQRLLRGCLNCLSTIASHSKVEEDYVRLALEEWPWFWRWAWEKDFVETEYFLSVKKLLAIDLTTCFIKAFTSVGNRLSRFTYFPIEIYRSGANSCIVPLSYTQILESERLVQQAVVHLRSSLEAAYVLLLSQACQDPTWVWNVKFTAGLLYSLEELQNCSTETKDWDANEVVRALKGFSHEQRERFDRLMQDVRGEGKWYHIGIEPILMYIHQGGVESGVV
;
A
#
# COMPACT_ATOMS: atom_id res chain seq x y z
N LYS A 1 -9.27 26.42 -1.18
CA LYS A 1 -8.99 25.04 -0.64
C LYS A 1 -7.60 24.71 -1.16
N PRO A 2 -6.55 24.63 -0.31
CA PRO A 2 -5.15 24.58 -0.78
C PRO A 2 -4.88 23.44 -1.78
N TYR A 3 -5.51 22.29 -1.55
CA TYR A 3 -5.36 21.09 -2.37
C TYR A 3 -5.92 21.23 -3.81
N ALA A 4 -7.04 21.95 -3.99
CA ALA A 4 -7.65 22.13 -5.31
C ALA A 4 -6.84 23.12 -6.17
N GLU A 5 -6.30 24.17 -5.55
CA GLU A 5 -5.45 25.17 -6.18
C GLU A 5 -4.11 24.56 -6.65
N ASP A 6 -3.55 23.61 -5.89
CA ASP A 6 -2.36 22.86 -6.31
C ASP A 6 -2.65 21.90 -7.48
N GLN A 7 -3.81 21.24 -7.49
CA GLN A 7 -4.19 20.33 -8.57
C GLN A 7 -4.41 21.07 -9.90
N GLU A 8 -5.11 22.20 -9.87
CA GLU A 8 -5.30 23.08 -11.04
C GLU A 8 -3.94 23.48 -11.64
N ARG A 9 -3.02 23.99 -10.81
CA ARG A 9 -1.69 24.43 -11.24
C ARG A 9 -0.89 23.31 -11.90
N VAL A 10 -0.92 22.12 -11.33
CA VAL A 10 -0.21 20.95 -11.89
C VAL A 10 -0.82 20.54 -13.22
N GLN A 11 -2.14 20.45 -13.31
CA GLN A 11 -2.83 20.06 -14.55
C GLN A 11 -2.60 21.08 -15.68
N LEU A 12 -2.72 22.38 -15.39
CA LEU A 12 -2.42 23.44 -16.35
C LEU A 12 -0.94 23.41 -16.80
N ARG A 13 -0.01 23.10 -15.89
CA ARG A 13 1.40 22.94 -16.24
C ARG A 13 1.63 21.78 -17.21
N ILE A 14 0.97 20.64 -17.00
CA ILE A 14 1.05 19.49 -17.91
C ILE A 14 0.51 19.87 -19.29
N LEU A 15 -0.65 20.52 -19.36
CA LEU A 15 -1.20 21.00 -20.63
C LEU A 15 -0.22 21.94 -21.33
N ASN A 16 0.36 22.91 -20.62
CA ASN A 16 1.34 23.82 -21.20
C ASN A 16 2.60 23.12 -21.73
N LEU A 17 3.06 22.06 -21.07
CA LEU A 17 4.17 21.24 -21.55
C LEU A 17 3.77 20.50 -22.84
N ILE A 18 2.59 19.90 -22.89
CA ILE A 18 2.07 19.23 -24.09
C ILE A 18 2.01 20.21 -25.27
N HIS A 19 1.47 21.41 -25.05
CA HIS A 19 1.42 22.46 -26.08
C HIS A 19 2.83 22.86 -26.54
N THR A 20 3.78 22.99 -25.61
CA THR A 20 5.18 23.28 -25.96
C THR A 20 5.79 22.17 -26.81
N LEU A 21 5.53 20.90 -26.49
CA LEU A 21 6.01 19.78 -27.30
C LEU A 21 5.36 19.76 -28.69
N GLN A 22 4.08 20.09 -28.77
CA GLN A 22 3.36 20.22 -30.04
C GLN A 22 3.95 21.32 -30.93
N SER A 23 4.34 22.46 -30.36
CA SER A 23 4.93 23.56 -31.13
C SER A 23 6.31 23.26 -31.71
N HIS A 24 6.97 22.19 -31.25
CA HIS A 24 8.23 21.71 -31.81
C HIS A 24 8.05 20.67 -32.94
N HIS A 25 6.81 20.41 -33.36
CA HIS A 25 6.46 19.47 -34.43
C HIS A 25 7.09 18.07 -34.28
N LEU A 26 7.19 17.61 -33.03
CA LEU A 26 7.61 16.24 -32.74
C LEU A 26 6.54 15.25 -33.23
N PRO A 27 6.90 14.03 -33.66
CA PRO A 27 5.96 13.00 -34.09
C PRO A 27 5.27 12.32 -32.89
N LEU A 28 4.65 13.12 -32.02
CA LEU A 28 3.96 12.69 -30.81
C LEU A 28 2.46 12.96 -30.94
N SER A 29 1.66 11.98 -30.56
CA SER A 29 0.21 12.14 -30.41
C SER A 29 -0.16 11.99 -28.93
N PHE A 30 -0.97 12.92 -28.43
CA PHE A 30 -1.41 12.93 -27.04
C PHE A 30 -2.91 12.60 -26.98
N LEU A 31 -3.27 11.57 -26.22
CA LEU A 31 -4.64 11.32 -25.80
C LEU A 31 -4.79 11.79 -24.34
N ILE A 32 -5.70 12.72 -24.09
CA ILE A 32 -5.93 13.27 -22.75
C ILE A 32 -7.33 12.86 -22.30
N LEU A 33 -7.40 12.05 -21.24
CA LEU A 33 -8.65 11.67 -20.58
C LEU A 33 -8.80 12.51 -19.31
N SER A 34 -9.80 13.38 -19.27
CA SER A 34 -10.02 14.29 -18.15
C SER A 34 -11.49 14.47 -17.84
N ARG A 35 -11.79 14.74 -16.56
CA ARG A 35 -13.10 15.30 -16.18
C ARG A 35 -13.24 16.72 -16.76
N PRO A 36 -14.47 17.21 -16.98
CA PRO A 36 -14.74 18.54 -17.53
C PRO A 36 -14.50 19.68 -16.51
N GLU A 37 -13.35 19.68 -15.83
CA GLU A 37 -12.98 20.71 -14.86
C GLU A 37 -12.92 22.09 -15.53
N PRO A 38 -13.42 23.17 -14.89
CA PRO A 38 -13.53 24.48 -15.54
C PRO A 38 -12.22 25.00 -16.13
N TRP A 39 -11.10 24.86 -15.41
CA TRP A 39 -9.79 25.32 -15.87
C TRP A 39 -9.23 24.51 -17.04
N ILE A 40 -9.57 23.21 -17.14
CA ILE A 40 -9.20 22.36 -18.28
C ILE A 40 -10.00 22.77 -19.52
N LYS A 41 -11.33 22.93 -19.37
CA LYS A 41 -12.19 23.41 -20.46
C LYS A 41 -11.72 24.76 -20.99
N GLN A 42 -11.51 25.72 -20.10
CA GLN A 42 -11.02 27.04 -20.47
C GLN A 42 -9.66 26.98 -21.18
N ARG A 43 -8.77 26.06 -20.77
CA ARG A 43 -7.48 25.88 -21.43
C ARG A 43 -7.65 25.32 -22.84
N PHE A 44 -8.48 24.31 -23.06
CA PHE A 44 -8.73 23.76 -24.39
C PHE A 44 -9.45 24.74 -25.32
N GLU A 45 -10.31 25.60 -24.78
CA GLU A 45 -11.00 26.66 -25.52
C GLU A 45 -10.09 27.88 -25.82
N SER A 46 -8.92 27.96 -25.20
CA SER A 46 -7.97 29.05 -25.43
C SER A 46 -7.40 29.04 -26.84
N THR A 47 -7.05 30.23 -27.35
CA THR A 47 -6.52 30.43 -28.71
C THR A 47 -5.31 29.54 -29.03
N SER A 48 -4.45 29.29 -28.05
CA SER A 48 -3.27 28.44 -28.25
C SER A 48 -3.60 26.95 -28.42
N PHE A 49 -4.73 26.48 -27.87
CA PHE A 49 -5.08 25.06 -27.88
C PHE A 49 -6.13 24.70 -28.91
N LYS A 50 -7.08 25.61 -29.15
CA LYS A 50 -8.29 25.36 -29.92
C LYS A 50 -8.03 24.76 -31.31
N ASP A 51 -6.93 25.14 -31.95
CA ASP A 51 -6.58 24.70 -33.30
C ASP A 51 -5.72 23.42 -33.34
N VAL A 52 -5.26 22.93 -32.17
CA VAL A 52 -4.34 21.78 -32.05
C VAL A 52 -4.90 20.65 -31.21
N VAL A 53 -6.11 20.80 -30.65
CA VAL A 53 -6.79 19.80 -29.84
C VAL A 53 -8.18 19.48 -30.38
N GLU A 54 -8.50 18.20 -30.46
CA GLU A 54 -9.86 17.74 -30.68
C GLU A 54 -10.46 17.34 -29.33
N VAL A 55 -11.54 18.02 -28.93
CA VAL A 55 -12.24 17.73 -27.67
C VAL A 55 -13.48 16.93 -27.97
N VAL A 56 -13.55 15.70 -27.44
CA VAL A 56 -14.73 14.84 -27.54
C VAL A 56 -15.34 14.72 -26.15
N ASP A 57 -16.59 15.16 -26.01
CA ASP A 57 -17.36 14.90 -24.80
C ASP A 57 -17.95 13.49 -24.87
N LEU A 58 -17.28 12.56 -24.18
CA LEU A 58 -17.72 11.16 -24.12
C LEU A 58 -19.15 11.04 -23.55
N TYR A 59 -19.56 11.93 -22.65
CA TYR A 59 -20.91 11.92 -22.09
C TYR A 59 -21.96 12.49 -23.05
N ALA A 60 -21.58 13.32 -24.02
CA ALA A 60 -22.52 13.84 -25.03
C ALA A 60 -22.66 12.91 -26.25
N VAL A 61 -21.61 12.14 -26.57
CA VAL A 61 -21.54 11.33 -27.80
C VAL A 61 -22.25 9.98 -27.65
N GLY A 62 -22.23 9.38 -26.46
CA GLY A 62 -22.84 8.07 -26.20
C GLY A 62 -24.32 8.13 -25.79
N ASP A 63 -25.03 7.03 -26.03
CA ASP A 63 -26.37 6.79 -25.48
C ASP A 63 -26.24 6.06 -24.12
N HIS A 64 -25.74 6.79 -23.12
CA HIS A 64 -25.33 6.21 -21.83
C HIS A 64 -26.46 5.49 -21.12
N LEU A 65 -27.70 5.97 -21.27
CA LEU A 65 -28.86 5.33 -20.66
C LEU A 65 -29.15 3.98 -21.29
N ASN A 66 -29.12 3.90 -22.62
CA ASN A 66 -29.31 2.64 -23.34
C ASN A 66 -28.14 1.67 -23.13
N ASP A 67 -26.91 2.17 -23.07
CA ASP A 67 -25.74 1.35 -22.75
C ASP A 67 -25.82 0.76 -21.34
N VAL A 68 -26.24 1.58 -20.35
CA VAL A 68 -26.50 1.11 -18.99
C VAL A 68 -27.68 0.14 -18.96
N GLU A 69 -28.77 0.41 -19.67
CA GLU A 69 -29.92 -0.49 -19.73
C GLU A 69 -29.54 -1.86 -20.32
N ARG A 70 -28.80 -1.88 -21.43
CA ARG A 70 -28.29 -3.11 -22.03
C ARG A 70 -27.42 -3.89 -21.05
N TYR A 71 -26.50 -3.20 -20.36
CA TYR A 71 -25.67 -3.81 -19.33
C TYR A 71 -26.50 -4.40 -18.18
N VAL A 72 -27.42 -3.62 -17.63
CA VAL A 72 -28.30 -4.04 -16.52
C VAL A 72 -29.12 -5.26 -16.91
N ARG A 73 -29.76 -5.25 -18.09
CA ARG A 73 -30.55 -6.38 -18.57
C ARG A 73 -29.70 -7.63 -18.75
N ALA A 74 -28.51 -7.49 -19.36
CA ALA A 74 -27.61 -8.61 -19.58
C ALA A 74 -27.14 -9.23 -18.25
N GLU A 75 -26.70 -8.41 -17.29
CA GLU A 75 -26.20 -8.88 -16.01
C GLU A 75 -27.30 -9.45 -15.11
N LEU A 76 -28.48 -8.82 -15.06
CA LEU A 76 -29.60 -9.39 -14.32
C LEU A 76 -30.08 -10.70 -14.96
N SER A 77 -30.07 -10.83 -16.29
CA SER A 77 -30.36 -12.11 -16.96
C SER A 77 -29.34 -13.19 -16.60
N ARG A 78 -28.06 -12.83 -16.53
CA ARG A 78 -26.98 -13.73 -16.08
C ARG A 78 -27.19 -14.19 -14.65
N ILE A 79 -27.48 -13.27 -13.72
CA ILE A 79 -27.76 -13.59 -12.31
C ILE A 79 -29.01 -14.46 -12.22
N ALA A 80 -30.07 -14.12 -12.96
CA ALA A 80 -31.30 -14.88 -13.00
C ALA A 80 -31.01 -16.33 -13.38
N ALA A 81 -30.18 -16.59 -14.39
CA ALA A 81 -29.83 -17.95 -14.83
C ALA A 81 -29.24 -18.84 -13.72
N CYS A 82 -28.63 -18.26 -12.68
CA CYS A 82 -28.03 -18.98 -11.56
C CYS A 82 -28.98 -19.22 -10.37
N ILE A 83 -30.20 -18.71 -10.39
CA ILE A 83 -31.17 -18.90 -9.30
C ILE A 83 -31.75 -20.32 -9.40
N GLU A 84 -31.46 -21.17 -8.40
CA GLU A 84 -31.84 -22.59 -8.37
C GLU A 84 -33.35 -22.79 -8.13
N ASP A 85 -33.99 -21.94 -7.31
CA ASP A 85 -35.42 -22.01 -6.96
C ASP A 85 -36.28 -21.06 -7.82
N LYS A 86 -36.23 -21.23 -9.14
CA LYS A 86 -37.19 -20.55 -10.03
C LYS A 86 -38.53 -21.25 -9.98
N GLN A 87 -39.57 -20.55 -9.52
CA GLN A 87 -40.92 -20.93 -9.91
C GLN A 87 -41.07 -20.69 -11.42
N GLU A 88 -41.71 -21.61 -12.13
CA GLU A 88 -41.85 -21.57 -13.61
C GLU A 88 -42.52 -20.27 -14.10
N ASP A 89 -43.26 -19.58 -13.24
CA ASP A 89 -44.00 -18.34 -13.55
C ASP A 89 -43.32 -17.04 -13.06
N GLU A 90 -42.13 -17.10 -12.44
CA GLU A 90 -41.48 -15.91 -11.87
C GLU A 90 -40.50 -15.25 -12.86
N GLU A 91 -40.97 -14.22 -13.56
CA GLU A 91 -40.20 -13.44 -14.55
C GLU A 91 -39.29 -12.40 -13.86
N TRP A 92 -38.35 -12.84 -13.01
CA TRP A 92 -37.39 -11.94 -12.36
C TRP A 92 -36.34 -11.43 -13.36
N PRO A 93 -35.98 -10.12 -13.34
CA PRO A 93 -36.37 -9.07 -12.38
C PRO A 93 -37.69 -8.35 -12.70
N GLY A 94 -38.30 -8.58 -13.85
CA GLY A 94 -39.47 -7.83 -14.32
C GLY A 94 -39.10 -6.44 -14.86
N GLU A 95 -39.91 -5.96 -15.81
CA GLU A 95 -39.63 -4.72 -16.56
C GLU A 95 -39.61 -3.47 -15.67
N ASP A 96 -40.47 -3.42 -14.65
CA ASP A 96 -40.56 -2.27 -13.75
C ASP A 96 -39.29 -2.10 -12.88
N LEU A 97 -38.69 -3.20 -12.38
CA LEU A 97 -37.44 -3.12 -11.62
C LEU A 97 -36.27 -2.70 -12.51
N VAL A 98 -36.21 -3.17 -13.75
CA VAL A 98 -35.19 -2.76 -14.72
C VAL A 98 -35.30 -1.25 -14.98
N ARG A 99 -36.51 -0.74 -15.24
CA ARG A 99 -36.73 0.69 -15.45
C ARG A 99 -36.27 1.52 -14.26
N ILE A 100 -36.70 1.15 -13.03
CA ILE A 100 -36.29 1.85 -11.80
C ILE A 100 -34.78 1.83 -11.62
N PHE A 101 -34.13 0.70 -11.90
CA PHE A 101 -32.69 0.57 -11.78
C PHE A 101 -31.96 1.49 -12.78
N VAL A 102 -32.34 1.45 -14.05
CA VAL A 102 -31.75 2.32 -15.08
C VAL A 102 -31.92 3.79 -14.71
N GLU A 103 -33.12 4.20 -14.29
CA GLU A 103 -33.38 5.57 -13.83
C GLU A 103 -32.48 5.98 -12.66
N ARG A 104 -32.27 5.10 -11.66
CA ARG A 104 -31.38 5.38 -10.50
C ARG A 104 -29.92 5.56 -10.87
N THR A 105 -29.48 5.03 -12.02
CA THR A 105 -28.08 5.14 -12.43
C THR A 105 -27.71 6.51 -12.96
N GLU A 106 -28.69 7.30 -13.41
CA GLU A 106 -28.47 8.58 -14.12
C GLU A 106 -27.48 8.43 -15.31
N GLY A 107 -27.43 7.24 -15.92
CA GLY A 107 -26.51 6.90 -17.00
C GLY A 107 -25.08 6.57 -16.55
N HIS A 108 -24.81 6.47 -15.25
CA HIS A 108 -23.48 6.13 -14.72
C HIS A 108 -23.25 4.62 -14.65
N MET A 109 -22.41 4.10 -15.56
CA MET A 109 -21.99 2.69 -15.59
C MET A 109 -21.36 2.21 -14.26
N LEU A 110 -20.65 3.09 -13.55
CA LEU A 110 -20.08 2.76 -12.24
C LEU A 110 -21.17 2.46 -11.21
N TYR A 111 -22.28 3.20 -11.22
CA TYR A 111 -23.43 2.94 -10.35
C TYR A 111 -24.05 1.58 -10.69
N ALA A 112 -24.36 1.35 -11.97
CA ALA A 112 -24.95 0.10 -12.45
C ALA A 112 -24.10 -1.11 -12.06
N SER A 113 -22.80 -1.07 -12.37
CA SER A 113 -21.88 -2.17 -12.09
C SER A 113 -21.59 -2.36 -10.60
N THR A 114 -21.77 -1.34 -9.76
CA THR A 114 -21.68 -1.46 -8.30
C THR A 114 -22.92 -2.17 -7.74
N VAL A 115 -24.13 -1.80 -8.19
CA VAL A 115 -25.38 -2.48 -7.79
C VAL A 115 -25.37 -3.94 -8.24
N VAL A 116 -25.02 -4.23 -9.49
CA VAL A 116 -24.95 -5.61 -10.02
C VAL A 116 -24.04 -6.48 -9.14
N ARG A 117 -22.86 -5.98 -8.76
CA ARG A 117 -21.94 -6.71 -7.86
C ARG A 117 -22.49 -6.92 -6.46
N HIS A 118 -23.25 -5.97 -5.95
CA HIS A 118 -23.94 -6.14 -4.68
C HIS A 118 -25.04 -7.21 -4.78
N VAL A 119 -25.77 -7.27 -5.89
CA VAL A 119 -26.84 -8.25 -6.11
C VAL A 119 -26.29 -9.66 -6.37
N ASP A 120 -25.19 -9.79 -7.11
CA ASP A 120 -24.53 -11.06 -7.46
C ASP A 120 -23.70 -11.67 -6.30
N ASP A 121 -24.26 -11.67 -5.09
CA ASP A 121 -23.67 -12.28 -3.90
C ASP A 121 -24.17 -13.71 -3.73
N PRO A 122 -23.32 -14.74 -3.79
CA PRO A 122 -23.74 -16.14 -3.76
C PRO A 122 -24.34 -16.59 -2.41
N TYR A 123 -24.23 -15.76 -1.38
CA TYR A 123 -24.72 -16.06 -0.03
C TYR A 123 -26.02 -15.32 0.31
N SER A 124 -26.51 -14.46 -0.58
CA SER A 124 -27.73 -13.66 -0.37
C SER A 124 -28.74 -13.95 -1.48
N ASP A 125 -30.02 -13.73 -1.23
CA ASP A 125 -31.03 -13.75 -2.29
C ASP A 125 -30.85 -12.51 -3.20
N PRO A 126 -30.49 -12.68 -4.48
CA PRO A 126 -30.33 -11.57 -5.42
C PRO A 126 -31.65 -10.80 -5.62
N ARG A 127 -32.80 -11.46 -5.49
CA ARG A 127 -34.11 -10.83 -5.64
C ARG A 127 -34.34 -9.81 -4.53
N GLN A 128 -34.14 -10.24 -3.29
CA GLN A 128 -34.26 -9.39 -2.12
C GLN A 128 -33.25 -8.23 -2.14
N ARG A 129 -31.98 -8.49 -2.48
CA ARG A 129 -30.96 -7.43 -2.54
C ARG A 129 -31.27 -6.36 -3.58
N LEU A 130 -31.70 -6.75 -4.78
CA LEU A 130 -32.09 -5.80 -5.81
C LEU A 130 -33.31 -5.00 -5.36
N TYR A 131 -34.29 -5.64 -4.72
CA TYR A 131 -35.45 -4.94 -4.20
C TYR A 131 -35.04 -3.91 -3.13
N ASP A 132 -34.25 -4.31 -2.13
CA ASP A 132 -33.84 -3.47 -1.02
C ASP A 132 -33.03 -2.25 -1.48
N ILE A 133 -32.08 -2.44 -2.41
CA ILE A 133 -31.24 -1.35 -2.92
C ILE A 133 -32.01 -0.37 -3.82
N LEU A 134 -33.06 -0.83 -4.52
CA LEU A 134 -33.90 0.01 -5.38
C LEU A 134 -35.08 0.66 -4.64
N HIS A 135 -35.46 0.18 -3.46
CA HIS A 135 -36.55 0.73 -2.65
C HIS A 135 -36.07 1.46 -1.38
N SER A 136 -34.78 1.42 -1.10
CA SER A 136 -34.12 2.28 -0.12
C SER A 136 -34.40 3.76 -0.38
N SER A 137 -34.53 4.55 0.70
CA SER A 137 -34.77 5.98 0.64
C SER A 137 -33.75 6.70 -0.24
N LYS A 138 -34.24 7.60 -1.11
CA LYS A 138 -33.37 8.49 -1.90
C LYS A 138 -32.53 9.39 -0.96
N PRO A 139 -31.33 9.81 -1.38
CA PRO A 139 -30.47 10.67 -0.56
C PRO A 139 -31.21 11.92 -0.09
N SER A 140 -31.01 12.29 1.17
CA SER A 140 -31.55 13.54 1.73
C SER A 140 -31.06 14.75 0.92
N PRO A 141 -31.93 15.72 0.58
CA PRO A 141 -31.54 16.96 -0.11
C PRO A 141 -30.44 17.76 0.62
N ASP A 142 -30.26 17.53 1.92
CA ASP A 142 -29.27 18.24 2.75
C ASP A 142 -27.82 17.83 2.46
N LEU A 143 -27.60 16.73 1.73
CA LEU A 143 -26.27 16.31 1.29
C LEU A 143 -25.93 16.94 -0.06
N GLY A 144 -25.78 18.26 -0.02
CA GLY A 144 -25.05 19.09 -0.99
C GLY A 144 -25.26 18.73 -2.46
N HIS A 145 -26.18 19.45 -3.11
CA HIS A 145 -26.38 19.58 -4.57
C HIS A 145 -25.13 20.08 -5.35
N SER A 146 -23.92 19.87 -4.84
CA SER A 146 -22.66 20.43 -5.34
C SER A 146 -21.49 19.43 -5.36
N ALA A 147 -21.68 18.17 -4.94
CA ALA A 147 -20.64 17.15 -5.05
C ALA A 147 -20.90 16.21 -6.26
N PRO A 148 -19.95 16.09 -7.20
CA PRO A 148 -19.94 14.98 -8.16
C PRO A 148 -20.07 13.65 -7.41
N PHE A 149 -20.87 12.70 -7.90
CA PHE A 149 -21.09 11.35 -7.33
C PHE A 149 -22.01 11.24 -6.10
N SER A 150 -22.92 12.20 -5.84
CA SER A 150 -23.84 12.11 -4.69
C SER A 150 -24.70 10.83 -4.67
N SER A 151 -25.24 10.42 -5.82
CA SER A 151 -26.01 9.17 -6.00
C SER A 151 -25.16 7.93 -5.72
N LEU A 152 -23.90 7.92 -6.18
CA LEU A 152 -22.94 6.84 -5.93
C LEU A 152 -22.52 6.75 -4.45
N TYR A 153 -22.31 7.88 -3.77
CA TYR A 153 -21.98 7.87 -2.34
C TYR A 153 -23.14 7.39 -1.49
N GLU A 154 -24.38 7.73 -1.83
CA GLU A 154 -25.53 7.15 -1.16
C GLU A 154 -25.63 5.64 -1.43
N LEU A 155 -25.38 5.20 -2.66
CA LEU A 155 -25.29 3.76 -2.97
C LEU A 155 -24.24 3.06 -2.08
N TYR A 156 -23.06 3.63 -1.91
CA TYR A 156 -22.05 3.07 -1.00
C TYR A 156 -22.56 2.98 0.44
N ARG A 157 -23.22 4.02 0.97
CA ARG A 157 -23.82 3.95 2.32
C ARG A 157 -24.85 2.84 2.41
N GLN A 158 -25.72 2.70 1.42
CA GLN A 158 -26.75 1.66 1.41
C GLN A 158 -26.14 0.25 1.40
N ILE A 159 -25.12 0.02 0.56
CA ILE A 159 -24.37 -1.25 0.56
C ILE A 159 -23.73 -1.49 1.92
N MET A 160 -23.12 -0.48 2.54
CA MET A 160 -22.51 -0.64 3.87
C MET A 160 -23.55 -0.85 4.98
N ARG A 161 -24.75 -0.29 4.86
CA ARG A 161 -25.87 -0.52 5.81
C ARG A 161 -26.45 -1.92 5.71
N SER A 162 -26.32 -2.58 4.56
CA SER A 162 -26.71 -3.99 4.38
C SER A 162 -25.91 -4.94 5.27
N CYS A 163 -24.71 -4.52 5.72
CA CYS A 163 -23.97 -5.23 6.76
C CYS A 163 -24.72 -5.12 8.11
N PRO A 164 -25.03 -6.27 8.77
CA PRO A 164 -25.72 -6.27 10.06
C PRO A 164 -25.03 -5.38 11.09
N GLU A 165 -25.78 -4.69 11.94
CA GLU A 165 -25.22 -3.72 12.88
C GLU A 165 -24.14 -4.31 13.79
N SER A 166 -24.30 -5.57 14.18
CA SER A 166 -23.34 -6.33 14.97
C SER A 166 -21.98 -6.53 14.29
N HIS A 167 -21.94 -6.58 12.96
CA HIS A 167 -20.73 -6.78 12.16
C HIS A 167 -20.13 -5.48 11.61
N ARG A 168 -20.84 -4.35 11.70
CA ARG A 168 -20.35 -3.05 11.20
C ARG A 168 -19.02 -2.60 11.84
N PRO A 169 -18.80 -2.75 13.17
CA PRO A 169 -17.51 -2.40 13.75
C PRO A 169 -16.37 -3.19 13.11
N LEU A 170 -16.57 -4.50 12.94
CA LEU A 170 -15.59 -5.39 12.31
C LEU A 170 -15.32 -5.00 10.85
N MET A 171 -16.36 -4.71 10.07
CA MET A 171 -16.24 -4.21 8.69
C MET A 171 -15.38 -2.94 8.63
N ILE A 172 -15.59 -1.98 9.55
CA ILE A 172 -14.79 -0.76 9.61
C ILE A 172 -13.33 -1.07 9.95
N GLU A 173 -13.06 -1.99 10.89
CA GLU A 173 -11.68 -2.39 11.20
C GLU A 173 -10.98 -3.05 10.01
N VAL A 174 -11.68 -3.90 9.26
CA VAL A 174 -11.14 -4.52 8.04
C VAL A 174 -10.82 -3.46 6.99
N LEU A 175 -11.71 -2.49 6.76
CA LEU A 175 -11.49 -1.38 5.82
C LEU A 175 -10.32 -0.49 6.25
N GLU A 176 -10.14 -0.25 7.55
CA GLU A 176 -8.99 0.47 8.10
C GLU A 176 -7.67 -0.29 7.85
N ASP A 177 -7.65 -1.60 8.07
CA ASP A 177 -6.47 -2.44 7.85
C ASP A 177 -6.11 -2.55 6.36
N ILE A 178 -7.10 -2.70 5.49
CA ILE A 178 -6.92 -2.66 4.03
C ILE A 178 -6.28 -1.35 3.60
N HIS A 179 -6.74 -0.24 4.16
CA HIS A 179 -6.15 1.05 3.87
C HIS A 179 -4.69 1.12 4.30
N ALA A 180 -4.40 0.71 5.55
CA ALA A 180 -3.05 0.71 6.09
C ALA A 180 -2.10 -0.16 5.24
N ALA A 181 -2.59 -1.30 4.74
CA ALA A 181 -1.82 -2.24 3.91
C ALA A 181 -1.88 -1.95 2.39
N ARG A 182 -2.44 -0.82 1.95
CA ARG A 182 -2.64 -0.51 0.52
C ARG A 182 -1.35 -0.53 -0.31
N LYS A 183 -0.20 -0.30 0.32
CA LYS A 183 1.14 -0.27 -0.33
C LYS A 183 1.93 -1.56 -0.13
N THR A 184 1.39 -2.47 0.67
CA THR A 184 2.12 -3.61 1.20
C THR A 184 2.15 -4.75 0.19
N PHE A 185 1.02 -5.10 -0.41
CA PHE A 185 0.92 -6.30 -1.24
C PHE A 185 1.27 -6.05 -2.72
N LYS A 186 1.96 -7.01 -3.34
CA LYS A 186 2.26 -6.99 -4.79
C LYS A 186 0.98 -7.13 -5.63
N ALA A 187 1.01 -6.52 -6.81
CA ALA A 187 0.00 -6.78 -7.84
C ALA A 187 -0.05 -8.28 -8.20
N GLY A 188 -1.24 -8.78 -8.50
CA GLY A 188 -1.49 -10.19 -8.86
C GLY A 188 -1.74 -11.13 -7.66
N LEU A 189 -1.56 -10.66 -6.42
CA LEU A 189 -1.98 -11.41 -5.24
C LEU A 189 -3.51 -11.46 -5.15
N LYS A 190 -4.08 -12.61 -4.75
CA LYS A 190 -5.53 -12.70 -4.50
C LYS A 190 -5.91 -11.87 -3.27
N VAL A 191 -6.94 -11.03 -3.39
CA VAL A 191 -7.42 -10.18 -2.27
C VAL A 191 -7.78 -11.01 -1.04
N GLN A 192 -8.47 -12.13 -1.22
CA GLN A 192 -8.82 -13.05 -0.12
C GLN A 192 -7.60 -13.53 0.68
N HIS A 193 -6.46 -13.77 0.00
CA HIS A 193 -5.24 -14.20 0.68
C HIS A 193 -4.58 -13.03 1.44
N ALA A 194 -4.59 -11.83 0.87
CA ALA A 194 -4.14 -10.62 1.57
C ALA A 194 -4.99 -10.35 2.83
N LEU A 195 -6.32 -10.45 2.72
CA LEU A 195 -7.25 -10.28 3.84
C LEU A 195 -7.02 -11.30 4.94
N ALA A 196 -6.90 -12.59 4.60
CA ALA A 196 -6.60 -13.64 5.57
C ALA A 196 -5.28 -13.39 6.32
N THR A 197 -4.29 -12.82 5.64
CA THR A 197 -3.01 -12.44 6.25
C THR A 197 -3.17 -11.26 7.21
N LEU A 198 -3.95 -10.23 6.82
CA LEU A 198 -4.25 -9.08 7.68
C LEU A 198 -5.10 -9.46 8.89
N ASP A 199 -6.09 -10.34 8.73
CA ASP A 199 -6.94 -10.81 9.81
C ASP A 199 -6.14 -11.54 10.88
N ARG A 200 -5.26 -12.48 10.47
CA ARG A 200 -4.36 -13.15 11.41
C ARG A 200 -3.45 -12.16 12.14
N LEU A 201 -2.92 -11.18 11.43
CA LEU A 201 -2.06 -10.15 12.02
C LEU A 201 -2.82 -9.28 13.03
N SER A 202 -4.07 -8.92 12.72
CA SER A 202 -4.98 -8.18 13.61
C SER A 202 -5.58 -9.05 14.73
N GLY A 203 -5.28 -10.35 14.78
CA GLY A 203 -5.80 -11.29 15.79
C GLY A 203 -7.26 -11.68 15.56
N ARG A 204 -7.77 -11.50 14.34
CA ARG A 204 -9.12 -11.89 13.93
C ARG A 204 -9.13 -13.31 13.41
N LEU A 205 -10.21 -14.03 13.70
CA LEU A 205 -10.47 -15.31 13.03
C LEU A 205 -10.89 -15.02 11.58
N PRO A 206 -10.46 -15.85 10.60
CA PRO A 206 -10.92 -15.71 9.24
C PRO A 206 -12.44 -15.93 9.22
N ASP A 207 -13.20 -14.84 9.08
CA ASP A 207 -14.64 -14.91 8.86
C ASP A 207 -14.91 -14.66 7.37
N PRO A 208 -15.32 -15.70 6.61
CA PRO A 208 -15.63 -15.53 5.19
C PRO A 208 -16.81 -14.59 4.93
N HIS A 209 -17.60 -14.23 5.95
CA HIS A 209 -18.77 -13.35 5.84
C HIS A 209 -18.50 -11.89 6.23
N ALA A 210 -17.39 -11.59 6.92
CA ALA A 210 -17.12 -10.26 7.46
C ALA A 210 -16.58 -9.26 6.43
N VAL A 211 -16.09 -9.73 5.29
CA VAL A 211 -15.48 -8.88 4.27
C VAL A 211 -16.48 -8.70 3.13
N ILE A 212 -16.92 -7.46 2.93
CA ILE A 212 -17.46 -7.01 1.64
C ILE A 212 -16.57 -7.63 0.56
N ARG A 213 -17.14 -8.40 -0.38
CA ARG A 213 -16.37 -9.00 -1.48
C ARG A 213 -15.69 -7.91 -2.30
N LEU A 214 -14.47 -7.61 -1.88
CA LEU A 214 -13.52 -6.71 -2.49
C LEU A 214 -12.66 -7.46 -3.51
N ASP A 215 -13.25 -8.41 -4.25
CA ASP A 215 -12.56 -9.16 -5.30
C ASP A 215 -12.67 -8.37 -6.62
N PRO A 216 -11.75 -7.42 -6.94
CA PRO A 216 -11.75 -6.77 -8.25
C PRO A 216 -11.80 -7.85 -9.33
N PRO A 217 -12.55 -7.63 -10.44
CA PRO A 217 -12.43 -8.52 -11.57
C PRO A 217 -10.95 -8.65 -11.89
N SER A 218 -10.53 -9.88 -12.19
CA SER A 218 -9.17 -10.20 -12.61
C SER A 218 -8.92 -9.50 -13.94
N LEU A 219 -8.67 -8.19 -13.91
CA LEU A 219 -8.02 -7.51 -15.01
C LEU A 219 -6.66 -8.16 -15.09
N ASP A 220 -6.44 -8.90 -16.17
CA ASP A 220 -5.15 -9.49 -16.45
C ASP A 220 -4.08 -8.40 -16.27
N PRO A 221 -2.97 -8.69 -15.57
CA PRO A 221 -1.89 -7.72 -15.35
C PRO A 221 -1.33 -7.11 -16.65
N ALA A 222 -1.70 -7.66 -17.81
CA ALA A 222 -1.33 -7.19 -19.14
C ALA A 222 -2.09 -5.92 -19.60
N GLU A 223 -3.26 -5.60 -19.05
CA GLU A 223 -4.07 -4.46 -19.52
C GLU A 223 -3.96 -3.19 -18.64
N GLY A 224 -3.35 -3.31 -17.46
CA GLY A 224 -3.01 -2.17 -16.62
C GLY A 224 -1.70 -1.53 -17.10
N GLY A 225 -1.79 -0.44 -17.85
CA GLY A 225 -0.64 0.39 -18.23
C GLY A 225 0.31 0.62 -17.04
N ALA A 226 1.61 0.64 -17.32
CA ALA A 226 2.70 0.80 -16.35
C ALA A 226 2.40 1.83 -15.25
N GLY A 227 1.82 1.38 -14.12
CA GLY A 227 1.22 2.32 -13.18
C GLY A 227 1.06 1.84 -11.74
N GLN A 228 0.63 0.60 -11.47
CA GLN A 228 0.40 0.16 -10.09
C GLN A 228 0.80 -1.30 -9.88
N GLY A 229 2.05 -1.57 -9.49
CA GLY A 229 2.44 -2.92 -9.06
C GLY A 229 2.00 -3.25 -7.61
N TRP A 230 0.85 -2.74 -7.20
CA TRP A 230 0.30 -2.83 -5.84
C TRP A 230 -1.03 -3.58 -5.94
N LEU A 231 -1.41 -4.31 -4.90
CA LEU A 231 -2.73 -4.93 -4.86
C LEU A 231 -3.83 -3.88 -4.72
N ASN A 232 -4.74 -3.85 -5.69
CA ASN A 232 -5.93 -3.01 -5.60
C ASN A 232 -7.04 -3.76 -4.84
N PHE A 233 -7.31 -3.32 -3.61
CA PHE A 233 -8.41 -3.87 -2.81
C PHE A 233 -9.77 -3.33 -3.24
N PHE A 234 -9.83 -2.18 -3.91
CA PHE A 234 -11.09 -1.52 -4.24
C PHE A 234 -11.30 -1.50 -5.75
N TYR A 235 -12.52 -1.76 -6.20
CA TYR A 235 -12.91 -1.74 -7.61
C TYR A 235 -12.76 -0.37 -8.26
N HIS A 236 -12.96 0.70 -7.48
CA HIS A 236 -12.92 2.06 -7.99
C HIS A 236 -12.32 3.02 -6.95
N SER A 237 -11.59 4.03 -7.43
CA SER A 237 -10.88 5.00 -6.58
C SER A 237 -11.81 5.90 -5.76
N SER A 238 -13.08 6.05 -6.18
CA SER A 238 -14.08 6.84 -5.44
C SER A 238 -14.47 6.23 -4.09
N PHE A 239 -14.32 4.92 -3.89
CA PHE A 239 -14.71 4.29 -2.63
C PHE A 239 -13.74 4.63 -1.48
N PRO A 240 -12.41 4.53 -1.66
CA PRO A 240 -11.47 5.10 -0.70
C PRO A 240 -11.70 6.59 -0.40
N GLU A 241 -12.02 7.40 -1.41
CA GLU A 241 -12.32 8.83 -1.23
C GLU A 241 -13.58 9.04 -0.39
N PHE A 242 -14.62 8.24 -0.63
CA PHE A 242 -15.84 8.21 0.17
C PHE A 242 -15.55 7.89 1.64
N LEU A 243 -14.81 6.81 1.92
CA LEU A 243 -14.49 6.36 3.29
C LEU A 243 -13.64 7.36 4.09
N GLN A 244 -12.88 8.23 3.41
CA GLN A 244 -12.03 9.26 4.03
C GLN A 244 -12.80 10.46 4.51
N ASN A 245 -13.88 10.81 3.81
CA ASN A 245 -14.54 12.07 4.01
C ASN A 245 -15.73 11.84 4.96
N PRO A 246 -15.65 12.31 6.22
CA PRO A 246 -16.71 12.03 7.20
C PRO A 246 -18.06 12.62 6.80
N HIS A 247 -18.08 13.69 5.98
CA HIS A 247 -19.30 14.26 5.45
C HIS A 247 -19.95 13.37 4.38
N LEU A 248 -19.15 12.54 3.70
CA LEU A 248 -19.63 11.58 2.72
C LEU A 248 -19.96 10.25 3.40
N SER A 249 -19.05 9.64 4.14
CA SER A 249 -19.30 8.30 4.71
C SER A 249 -20.18 8.29 5.97
N LEU A 250 -20.34 9.42 6.66
CA LEU A 250 -21.10 9.53 7.91
C LEU A 250 -20.65 8.48 8.94
N GLU A 251 -21.54 7.58 9.38
CA GLU A 251 -21.25 6.50 10.32
C GLU A 251 -20.17 5.52 9.84
N PHE A 252 -19.87 5.50 8.54
CA PHE A 252 -18.88 4.62 7.93
C PHE A 252 -17.50 5.28 7.74
N SER A 253 -17.27 6.45 8.33
CA SER A 253 -15.96 7.11 8.25
C SER A 253 -14.87 6.26 8.89
N THR A 254 -13.92 5.84 8.07
CA THR A 254 -12.76 5.06 8.51
C THR A 254 -11.67 5.97 9.03
N LYS A 255 -11.07 5.62 10.17
CA LYS A 255 -9.89 6.31 10.70
C LYS A 255 -8.68 5.44 10.45
N TRP A 256 -8.10 5.55 9.26
CA TRP A 256 -7.04 4.65 8.80
C TRP A 256 -5.84 4.48 9.73
N ARG A 257 -5.55 5.50 10.56
CA ARG A 257 -4.53 5.42 11.62
C ARG A 257 -4.78 4.29 12.61
N LYS A 258 -6.05 4.00 12.92
CA LYS A 258 -6.41 2.85 13.75
C LYS A 258 -5.98 1.55 13.08
N GLY A 259 -6.06 1.45 11.75
CA GLY A 259 -5.52 0.34 10.97
C GLY A 259 -4.01 0.25 11.09
N ASP A 260 -3.29 1.35 10.88
CA ASP A 260 -1.82 1.41 11.02
C ASP A 260 -1.38 0.94 12.42
N GLN A 261 -2.02 1.45 13.48
CA GLN A 261 -1.74 1.09 14.88
C GLN A 261 -2.11 -0.37 15.20
N ARG A 262 -3.22 -0.88 14.67
CA ARG A 262 -3.68 -2.26 14.88
C ARG A 262 -2.74 -3.24 14.22
N LEU A 263 -2.38 -3.01 12.95
CA LEU A 263 -1.41 -3.82 12.22
C LEU A 263 -0.03 -3.75 12.86
N LEU A 264 0.42 -2.58 13.31
CA LEU A 264 1.67 -2.44 14.06
C LEU A 264 1.64 -3.27 15.35
N ARG A 265 0.58 -3.15 16.15
CA ARG A 265 0.44 -3.93 17.39
C ARG A 265 0.45 -5.43 17.11
N GLY A 266 -0.22 -5.84 16.03
CA GLY A 266 -0.20 -7.21 15.49
C GLY A 266 1.21 -7.67 15.14
N CYS A 267 1.97 -6.84 14.43
CA CYS A 267 3.36 -7.11 14.12
C CYS A 267 4.19 -7.28 15.39
N LEU A 268 4.13 -6.32 16.32
CA LEU A 268 4.91 -6.40 17.57
C LEU A 268 4.51 -7.61 18.43
N ASN A 269 3.23 -8.01 18.44
CA ASN A 269 2.79 -9.27 19.06
C ASN A 269 3.48 -10.46 18.40
N CYS A 270 3.41 -10.54 17.07
CA CYS A 270 4.03 -11.62 16.31
C CYS A 270 5.55 -11.69 16.57
N LEU A 271 6.26 -10.58 16.42
CA LEU A 271 7.71 -10.48 16.65
C LEU A 271 8.12 -10.94 18.07
N SER A 272 7.32 -10.61 19.09
CA SER A 272 7.60 -11.03 20.47
C SER A 272 7.55 -12.55 20.71
N THR A 273 6.95 -13.30 19.79
CA THR A 273 6.88 -14.77 19.84
C THR A 273 7.97 -15.47 19.02
N ILE A 274 8.77 -14.71 18.28
CA ILE A 274 9.83 -15.26 17.42
C ILE A 274 11.05 -15.60 18.28
N ALA A 275 11.41 -16.88 18.30
CA ALA A 275 12.64 -17.38 18.87
C ALA A 275 13.58 -17.89 17.76
N SER A 276 14.85 -18.14 18.09
CA SER A 276 15.85 -18.57 17.11
C SER A 276 15.47 -19.87 16.38
N HIS A 277 14.77 -20.78 17.05
CA HIS A 277 14.27 -22.05 16.50
C HIS A 277 12.89 -21.93 15.81
N SER A 278 12.22 -20.77 15.89
CA SER A 278 10.93 -20.56 15.23
C SER A 278 11.08 -20.66 13.72
N LYS A 279 10.16 -21.40 13.10
CA LYS A 279 10.06 -21.49 11.65
C LYS A 279 9.18 -20.36 11.12
N VAL A 280 9.66 -19.67 10.08
CA VAL A 280 8.93 -18.59 9.41
C VAL A 280 8.19 -19.17 8.20
N GLU A 281 7.20 -20.00 8.48
CA GLU A 281 6.42 -20.71 7.45
C GLU A 281 5.15 -19.94 7.09
N GLU A 282 4.54 -19.25 8.05
CA GLU A 282 3.28 -18.53 7.86
C GLU A 282 3.48 -17.12 7.30
N ASP A 283 2.60 -16.77 6.37
CA ASP A 283 2.66 -15.53 5.60
C ASP A 283 2.50 -14.27 6.44
N TYR A 284 1.66 -14.31 7.48
CA TYR A 284 1.49 -13.17 8.40
C TYR A 284 2.75 -12.94 9.26
N VAL A 285 3.52 -13.99 9.56
CA VAL A 285 4.80 -13.87 10.30
C VAL A 285 5.86 -13.22 9.41
N ARG A 286 5.93 -13.62 8.13
CA ARG A 286 6.80 -12.95 7.14
C ARG A 286 6.43 -11.48 6.98
N LEU A 287 5.13 -11.20 6.86
CA LEU A 287 4.63 -9.84 6.77
C LEU A 287 5.03 -9.02 8.00
N ALA A 288 4.86 -9.57 9.21
CA ALA A 288 5.24 -8.89 10.45
C ALA A 288 6.75 -8.60 10.51
N LEU A 289 7.60 -9.55 10.11
CA LEU A 289 9.06 -9.37 10.06
C LEU A 289 9.49 -8.25 9.09
N GLU A 290 8.77 -8.12 7.97
CA GLU A 290 9.18 -7.27 6.86
C GLU A 290 8.53 -5.88 6.87
N GLU A 291 7.31 -5.76 7.39
CA GLU A 291 6.47 -4.56 7.24
C GLU A 291 6.28 -3.75 8.53
N TRP A 292 6.64 -4.30 9.69
CA TRP A 292 6.49 -3.58 10.96
C TRP A 292 7.13 -2.17 10.96
N PRO A 293 8.29 -1.91 10.31
CA PRO A 293 8.88 -0.58 10.33
C PRO A 293 8.06 0.43 9.50
N TRP A 294 7.40 -0.04 8.44
CA TRP A 294 6.50 0.78 7.62
C TRP A 294 5.24 1.14 8.41
N PHE A 295 4.62 0.16 9.08
CA PHE A 295 3.47 0.41 9.95
C PHE A 295 3.85 1.32 11.14
N TRP A 296 5.06 1.16 11.70
CA TRP A 296 5.57 2.05 12.75
C TRP A 296 5.58 3.50 12.28
N ARG A 297 6.18 3.74 11.10
CA ARG A 297 6.28 5.08 10.53
C ARG A 297 4.90 5.71 10.38
N TRP A 298 3.91 5.00 9.84
CA TRP A 298 2.60 5.60 9.54
C TRP A 298 1.68 5.70 10.75
N ALA A 299 1.85 4.86 11.76
CA ALA A 299 1.04 4.86 12.98
C ALA A 299 1.18 6.14 13.80
N TRP A 300 2.32 6.83 13.76
CA TRP A 300 2.65 7.89 14.72
C TRP A 300 2.84 9.30 14.12
N GLU A 301 2.77 9.46 12.79
CA GLU A 301 3.01 10.77 12.14
C GLU A 301 1.88 11.79 12.35
N LYS A 302 0.67 11.36 12.67
CA LYS A 302 -0.50 12.24 12.91
C LYS A 302 -1.37 11.66 14.02
N ASP A 303 -2.11 12.52 14.72
CA ASP A 303 -2.99 12.15 15.84
C ASP A 303 -2.24 11.38 16.95
N PHE A 304 -1.03 11.83 17.27
CA PHE A 304 -0.12 11.18 18.20
C PHE A 304 -0.74 11.02 19.60
N VAL A 305 -0.86 9.78 20.04
CA VAL A 305 -1.26 9.42 21.39
C VAL A 305 -0.04 8.90 22.14
N GLU A 306 0.49 9.73 23.02
CA GLU A 306 1.74 9.51 23.76
C GLU A 306 1.74 8.17 24.53
N THR A 307 0.64 7.83 25.19
CA THR A 307 0.52 6.60 25.99
C THR A 307 0.60 5.33 25.14
N GLU A 308 -0.05 5.31 23.98
CA GLU A 308 -0.02 4.18 23.04
C GLU A 308 1.35 4.04 22.36
N TYR A 309 1.98 5.17 22.03
CA TYR A 309 3.32 5.21 21.49
C TYR A 309 4.32 4.60 22.47
N PHE A 310 4.35 5.07 23.74
CA PHE A 310 5.27 4.53 24.73
C PHE A 310 5.01 3.07 25.09
N LEU A 311 3.76 2.60 25.00
CA LEU A 311 3.45 1.18 25.13
C LEU A 311 4.11 0.36 24.00
N SER A 312 4.05 0.87 22.77
CA SER A 312 4.69 0.26 21.60
C SER A 312 6.21 0.29 21.69
N VAL A 313 6.80 1.39 22.20
CA VAL A 313 8.25 1.51 22.45
C VAL A 313 8.73 0.51 23.49
N LYS A 314 8.04 0.40 24.63
CA LYS A 314 8.37 -0.59 25.67
C LYS A 314 8.30 -2.01 25.14
N LYS A 315 7.32 -2.29 24.28
CA LYS A 315 7.19 -3.60 23.66
C LYS A 315 8.32 -3.88 22.67
N LEU A 316 8.71 -2.90 21.85
CA LEU A 316 9.83 -3.01 20.94
C LEU A 316 11.15 -3.33 21.68
N LEU A 317 11.38 -2.67 22.82
CA LEU A 317 12.53 -2.90 23.69
C LEU A 317 12.60 -4.33 24.26
N ALA A 318 11.46 -4.99 24.42
CA ALA A 318 11.39 -6.36 24.94
C ALA A 318 11.58 -7.44 23.87
N ILE A 319 11.54 -7.07 22.58
CA ILE A 319 11.67 -8.01 21.46
C ILE A 319 13.15 -8.28 21.18
N ASP A 320 13.50 -9.55 20.94
CA ASP A 320 14.78 -9.94 20.35
C ASP A 320 14.82 -9.56 18.87
N LEU A 321 15.11 -8.28 18.62
CA LEU A 321 15.20 -7.72 17.28
C LEU A 321 16.34 -8.34 16.47
N THR A 322 17.42 -8.81 17.12
CA THR A 322 18.53 -9.47 16.43
C THR A 322 18.04 -10.74 15.75
N THR A 323 17.33 -11.60 16.49
CA THR A 323 16.71 -12.80 15.93
C THR A 323 15.70 -12.44 14.83
N CYS A 324 14.89 -11.40 15.04
CA CYS A 324 13.92 -10.95 14.02
C CYS A 324 14.61 -10.52 12.72
N PHE A 325 15.67 -9.71 12.78
CA PHE A 325 16.42 -9.29 11.58
C PHE A 325 17.09 -10.47 10.88
N ILE A 326 17.71 -11.38 11.62
CA ILE A 326 18.28 -12.61 11.04
C ILE A 326 17.20 -13.37 10.26
N LYS A 327 16.01 -13.55 10.83
CA LYS A 327 14.88 -14.22 10.17
C LYS A 327 14.36 -13.44 8.96
N ALA A 328 14.34 -12.11 9.01
CA ALA A 328 13.93 -11.26 7.88
C ALA A 328 14.93 -11.27 6.71
N PHE A 329 16.23 -11.39 7.00
CA PHE A 329 17.29 -11.47 5.99
C PHE A 329 17.50 -12.88 5.42
N THR A 330 17.04 -13.90 6.14
CA THR A 330 17.12 -15.31 5.72
C THR A 330 15.80 -15.86 5.20
N SER A 331 14.69 -15.12 5.34
CA SER A 331 13.40 -15.52 4.76
C SER A 331 13.55 -15.60 3.24
N VAL A 332 13.12 -16.74 2.67
CA VAL A 332 12.98 -16.89 1.22
C VAL A 332 11.93 -15.88 0.77
N GLY A 333 12.34 -14.98 -0.14
CA GLY A 333 11.66 -13.72 -0.45
C GLY A 333 10.14 -13.82 -0.43
N ASN A 334 9.52 -13.05 0.47
CA ASN A 334 8.08 -13.01 0.61
C ASN A 334 7.44 -12.62 -0.73
N ARG A 335 6.61 -13.52 -1.27
CA ARG A 335 5.86 -13.26 -2.51
C ARG A 335 4.77 -12.19 -2.29
N LEU A 336 4.45 -11.89 -1.04
CA LEU A 336 3.36 -10.99 -0.66
C LEU A 336 3.80 -9.53 -0.65
N SER A 337 4.88 -9.19 0.05
CA SER A 337 5.30 -7.78 0.20
C SER A 337 5.97 -7.24 -1.06
N ARG A 338 5.52 -6.06 -1.50
CA ARG A 338 6.15 -5.29 -2.57
C ARG A 338 7.51 -4.73 -2.15
N PHE A 339 7.67 -4.32 -0.90
CA PHE A 339 8.89 -3.66 -0.45
C PHE A 339 10.03 -4.66 -0.37
N THR A 340 11.02 -4.50 -1.24
CA THR A 340 12.24 -5.31 -1.24
C THR A 340 13.26 -4.85 -0.20
N TYR A 341 12.97 -3.77 0.54
CA TYR A 341 13.83 -3.16 1.55
C TYR A 341 13.00 -2.60 2.73
N PHE A 342 13.67 -2.35 3.85
CA PHE A 342 13.10 -1.62 4.99
C PHE A 342 13.16 -0.10 4.76
N PRO A 343 12.31 0.72 5.41
CA PRO A 343 12.45 2.17 5.34
C PRO A 343 13.87 2.60 5.74
N ILE A 344 14.48 3.50 4.96
CA ILE A 344 15.89 3.92 5.12
C ILE A 344 16.16 4.43 6.54
N GLU A 345 15.15 5.03 7.17
CA GLU A 345 15.21 5.57 8.52
C GLU A 345 15.44 4.51 9.61
N ILE A 346 15.26 3.21 9.31
CA ILE A 346 15.63 2.14 10.25
C ILE A 346 17.15 2.09 10.48
N TYR A 347 17.93 2.53 9.49
CA TYR A 347 19.39 2.56 9.54
C TYR A 347 19.92 3.84 10.18
N ARG A 348 19.09 4.88 10.28
CA ARG A 348 19.50 6.20 10.76
C ARG A 348 19.56 6.30 12.27
N SER A 349 20.43 7.17 12.76
CA SER A 349 20.61 7.42 14.19
C SER A 349 19.84 8.63 14.72
N GLY A 350 19.64 8.66 16.05
CA GLY A 350 19.07 9.79 16.77
C GLY A 350 17.69 10.20 16.28
N ALA A 351 17.52 11.51 16.09
CA ALA A 351 16.31 12.18 15.62
C ALA A 351 15.78 11.69 14.26
N ASN A 352 16.63 11.09 13.43
CA ASN A 352 16.29 10.64 12.08
C ASN A 352 15.90 9.16 12.03
N SER A 353 15.91 8.45 13.16
CA SER A 353 15.54 7.05 13.25
C SER A 353 14.04 6.85 13.00
N CYS A 354 13.65 5.74 12.37
CA CYS A 354 12.23 5.42 12.11
C CYS A 354 11.37 5.34 13.36
N ILE A 355 11.98 5.14 14.54
CA ILE A 355 11.27 5.10 15.81
C ILE A 355 10.74 6.47 16.21
N VAL A 356 11.44 7.54 15.83
CA VAL A 356 11.11 8.93 16.16
C VAL A 356 10.20 9.50 15.06
N PRO A 357 8.91 9.78 15.35
CA PRO A 357 8.02 10.41 14.38
C PRO A 357 8.52 11.82 14.00
N LEU A 358 8.57 12.14 12.70
CA LEU A 358 9.16 13.38 12.21
C LEU A 358 8.46 14.63 12.76
N SER A 359 7.15 14.54 12.96
CA SER A 359 6.34 15.64 13.49
C SER A 359 6.60 15.93 14.98
N TYR A 360 7.29 15.03 15.70
CA TYR A 360 7.47 15.10 17.16
C TYR A 360 8.94 14.97 17.59
N THR A 361 9.88 15.08 16.64
CA THR A 361 11.32 14.91 16.87
C THR A 361 11.84 15.75 18.05
N GLN A 362 11.51 17.04 18.11
CA GLN A 362 12.00 17.96 19.15
C GLN A 362 11.64 17.54 20.57
N ILE A 363 10.52 16.82 20.73
CA ILE A 363 10.03 16.36 22.03
C ILE A 363 10.64 14.99 22.35
N LEU A 364 10.61 14.07 21.38
CA LEU A 364 10.90 12.67 21.61
C LEU A 364 12.40 12.32 21.50
N GLU A 365 13.22 13.15 20.85
CA GLU A 365 14.67 12.88 20.71
C GLU A 365 15.41 12.87 22.06
N SER A 366 14.90 13.64 23.03
CA SER A 366 15.46 13.75 24.38
C SER A 366 14.89 12.71 25.34
N GLU A 367 13.85 11.97 24.94
CA GLU A 367 13.18 10.99 25.79
C GLU A 367 14.02 9.72 25.95
N ARG A 368 14.38 9.40 27.19
CA ARG A 368 15.30 8.30 27.51
C ARG A 368 14.82 6.94 26.98
N LEU A 369 13.52 6.67 27.05
CA LEU A 369 12.94 5.42 26.53
C LEU A 369 13.07 5.33 25.00
N VAL A 370 12.89 6.45 24.31
CA VAL A 370 13.01 6.53 22.84
C VAL A 370 14.47 6.35 22.43
N GLN A 371 15.41 7.01 23.13
CA GLN A 371 16.84 6.82 22.91
C GLN A 371 17.28 5.37 23.11
N GLN A 372 16.79 4.70 24.17
CA GLN A 372 17.04 3.28 24.39
C GLN A 372 16.50 2.43 23.23
N ALA A 373 15.32 2.74 22.71
CA ALA A 373 14.73 1.99 21.60
C ALA A 373 15.50 2.19 20.28
N VAL A 374 15.97 3.42 20.00
CA VAL A 374 16.82 3.71 18.85
C VAL A 374 18.15 2.94 18.94
N VAL A 375 18.78 2.94 20.12
CA VAL A 375 20.02 2.18 20.35
C VAL A 375 19.77 0.68 20.20
N HIS A 376 18.71 0.14 20.80
CA HIS A 376 18.33 -1.27 20.71
C HIS A 376 18.09 -1.72 19.27
N LEU A 377 17.35 -0.92 18.49
CA LEU A 377 17.10 -1.17 17.07
C LEU A 377 18.41 -1.25 16.28
N ARG A 378 19.29 -0.26 16.45
CA ARG A 378 20.56 -0.19 15.73
C ARG A 378 21.51 -1.31 16.12
N SER A 379 21.74 -1.55 17.42
CA SER A 379 22.65 -2.59 17.89
C SER A 379 22.17 -3.98 17.49
N SER A 380 20.85 -4.21 17.50
CA SER A 380 20.27 -5.49 17.05
C SER A 380 20.45 -5.72 15.56
N LEU A 381 20.32 -4.66 14.75
CA LEU A 381 20.54 -4.72 13.32
C LEU A 381 22.02 -4.98 12.99
N GLU A 382 22.94 -4.27 13.63
CA GLU A 382 24.40 -4.49 13.49
C GLU A 382 24.78 -5.91 13.89
N ALA A 383 24.28 -6.39 15.03
CA ALA A 383 24.49 -7.76 15.49
C ALA A 383 23.98 -8.80 14.48
N ALA A 384 22.81 -8.56 13.86
CA ALA A 384 22.28 -9.44 12.83
C ALA A 384 23.20 -9.51 11.59
N TYR A 385 23.75 -8.38 11.13
CA TYR A 385 24.72 -8.38 10.03
C TYR A 385 25.99 -9.15 10.39
N VAL A 386 26.56 -8.91 11.58
CA VAL A 386 27.78 -9.59 12.02
C VAL A 386 27.58 -11.10 12.08
N LEU A 387 26.46 -11.57 12.65
CA LEU A 387 26.13 -12.98 12.74
C LEU A 387 25.92 -13.62 11.36
N LEU A 388 25.23 -12.94 10.45
CA LEU A 388 24.99 -13.45 9.10
C LEU A 388 26.25 -13.46 8.23
N LEU A 389 27.12 -12.46 8.36
CA LEU A 389 28.42 -12.45 7.68
C LEU A 389 29.34 -13.57 8.19
N SER A 390 29.35 -13.81 9.51
CA SER A 390 30.06 -14.95 10.11
C SER A 390 29.50 -16.30 9.60
N GLN A 391 28.18 -16.42 9.51
CA GLN A 391 27.53 -17.59 8.91
C GLN A 391 27.90 -17.73 7.42
N ALA A 392 28.00 -16.63 6.67
CA ALA A 392 28.45 -16.64 5.28
C ALA A 392 29.90 -17.12 5.14
N CYS A 393 30.77 -16.86 6.12
CA CYS A 393 32.12 -17.44 6.13
C CYS A 393 32.08 -18.98 6.26
N GLN A 394 31.20 -19.48 7.13
CA GLN A 394 31.17 -20.88 7.54
C GLN A 394 30.34 -21.78 6.61
N ASP A 395 29.27 -21.25 6.01
CA ASP A 395 28.34 -21.98 5.14
C ASP A 395 28.37 -21.44 3.70
N PRO A 396 29.10 -22.12 2.78
CA PRO A 396 29.16 -21.78 1.35
C PRO A 396 27.80 -21.77 0.64
N THR A 397 26.80 -22.47 1.19
CA THR A 397 25.48 -22.65 0.55
C THR A 397 24.49 -21.55 0.89
N TRP A 398 24.79 -20.72 1.90
CA TRP A 398 23.92 -19.62 2.30
C TRP A 398 23.80 -18.58 1.19
N VAL A 399 22.59 -18.08 0.95
CA VAL A 399 22.30 -17.02 -0.03
C VAL A 399 21.62 -15.87 0.70
N TRP A 400 22.16 -14.67 0.57
CA TRP A 400 21.54 -13.45 1.09
C TRP A 400 20.36 -13.03 0.22
N ASN A 401 19.31 -12.49 0.85
CA ASN A 401 18.16 -11.93 0.13
C ASN A 401 18.37 -10.45 -0.21
N VAL A 402 17.50 -9.90 -1.07
CA VAL A 402 17.57 -8.49 -1.48
C VAL A 402 17.43 -7.51 -0.31
N LYS A 403 16.66 -7.87 0.74
CA LYS A 403 16.53 -7.03 1.95
C LYS A 403 17.86 -6.91 2.68
N PHE A 404 18.66 -7.98 2.72
CA PHE A 404 20.00 -7.96 3.31
C PHE A 404 20.94 -7.05 2.52
N THR A 405 20.99 -7.18 1.19
CA THR A 405 21.91 -6.38 0.36
C THR A 405 21.52 -4.90 0.32
N ALA A 406 20.24 -4.60 0.12
CA ALA A 406 19.73 -3.22 0.17
C ALA A 406 19.91 -2.61 1.57
N GLY A 407 19.67 -3.39 2.63
CA GLY A 407 19.90 -2.93 3.98
C GLY A 407 21.37 -2.65 4.30
N LEU A 408 22.28 -3.51 3.81
CA LEU A 408 23.70 -3.33 4.01
C LEU A 408 24.19 -2.07 3.30
N LEU A 409 23.70 -1.80 2.08
CA LEU A 409 23.95 -0.56 1.36
C LEU A 409 23.58 0.67 2.22
N TYR A 410 22.36 0.74 2.75
CA TYR A 410 21.92 1.87 3.56
C TYR A 410 22.66 1.98 4.89
N SER A 411 23.06 0.85 5.48
CA SER A 411 23.87 0.84 6.70
C SER A 411 25.25 1.44 6.45
N LEU A 412 25.90 1.07 5.34
CA LEU A 412 27.20 1.61 4.94
C LEU A 412 27.11 3.09 4.55
N GLU A 413 26.03 3.49 3.88
CA GLU A 413 25.76 4.88 3.55
C GLU A 413 25.63 5.75 4.82
N GLU A 414 24.84 5.31 5.81
CA GLU A 414 24.72 6.03 7.08
C GLU A 414 26.07 6.15 7.79
N LEU A 415 26.85 5.06 7.84
CA LEU A 415 28.19 5.10 8.45
C LEU A 415 29.11 6.11 7.77
N GLN A 416 29.10 6.17 6.44
CA GLN A 416 29.89 7.13 5.68
C GLN A 416 29.40 8.58 5.89
N ASN A 417 28.09 8.79 6.03
CA ASN A 417 27.51 10.10 6.32
C ASN A 417 27.83 10.58 7.74
N CYS A 418 27.91 9.67 8.71
CA CYS A 418 28.23 9.99 10.09
C CYS A 418 29.72 10.27 10.32
N SER A 419 30.62 9.64 9.57
CA SER A 419 32.05 9.91 9.69
C SER A 419 32.82 9.63 8.40
N THR A 420 33.79 10.51 8.13
CA THR A 420 34.79 10.36 7.05
C THR A 420 36.14 9.89 7.57
N GLU A 421 36.27 9.67 8.89
CA GLU A 421 37.50 9.21 9.51
C GLU A 421 37.56 7.67 9.54
N THR A 422 38.67 7.10 9.05
CA THR A 422 38.87 5.64 8.98
C THR A 422 38.86 4.96 10.36
N LYS A 423 39.17 5.70 11.43
CA LYS A 423 39.13 5.21 12.82
C LYS A 423 37.71 4.84 13.26
N ASP A 424 36.71 5.61 12.83
CA ASP A 424 35.31 5.33 13.16
C ASP A 424 34.79 4.11 12.38
N TRP A 425 35.31 3.89 11.17
CA TRP A 425 35.02 2.68 10.40
C TRP A 425 35.63 1.44 11.04
N ASP A 426 36.84 1.51 11.60
CA ASP A 426 37.44 0.38 12.32
C ASP A 426 36.74 0.04 13.62
N ALA A 427 36.14 1.04 14.28
CA ALA A 427 35.35 0.82 15.49
C ALA A 427 34.05 0.04 15.18
N ASN A 428 33.50 0.16 13.96
CA ASN A 428 32.24 -0.48 13.60
C ASN A 428 32.37 -2.01 13.39
N GLU A 429 31.49 -2.78 14.04
CA GLU A 429 31.52 -4.24 13.99
C GLU A 429 31.15 -4.82 12.63
N VAL A 430 30.23 -4.19 11.90
CA VAL A 430 29.83 -4.63 10.56
C VAL A 430 30.98 -4.46 9.57
N VAL A 431 31.71 -3.33 9.65
CA VAL A 431 32.91 -3.10 8.83
C VAL A 431 34.00 -4.14 9.15
N ARG A 432 34.24 -4.44 10.43
CA ARG A 432 35.18 -5.50 10.84
C ARG A 432 34.76 -6.88 10.32
N ALA A 433 33.47 -7.22 10.41
CA ALA A 433 32.94 -8.47 9.87
C ALA A 433 33.09 -8.55 8.33
N LEU A 434 32.85 -7.45 7.61
CA LEU A 434 33.06 -7.37 6.17
C LEU A 434 34.54 -7.52 5.77
N LYS A 435 35.46 -6.92 6.53
CA LYS A 435 36.91 -7.13 6.33
C LYS A 435 37.30 -8.58 6.54
N GLY A 436 36.80 -9.22 7.60
CA GLY A 436 37.00 -10.65 7.86
C GLY A 436 36.46 -11.52 6.72
N PHE A 437 35.24 -11.24 6.26
CA PHE A 437 34.61 -11.96 5.14
C PHE A 437 35.38 -11.80 3.83
N SER A 438 35.93 -10.62 3.56
CA SER A 438 36.80 -10.35 2.41
C SER A 438 38.08 -11.20 2.44
N HIS A 439 38.68 -11.37 3.63
CA HIS A 439 39.90 -12.17 3.82
C HIS A 439 39.64 -13.68 3.72
N GLU A 440 38.54 -14.17 4.30
CA GLU A 440 38.22 -15.60 4.35
C GLU A 440 37.55 -16.13 3.07
N GLN A 441 36.71 -15.34 2.42
CA GLN A 441 35.83 -15.78 1.32
C GLN A 441 35.77 -14.74 0.18
N ARG A 442 36.93 -14.37 -0.38
CA ARG A 442 37.07 -13.27 -1.36
C ARG A 442 36.09 -13.30 -2.52
N GLU A 443 35.91 -14.45 -3.19
CA GLU A 443 34.98 -14.56 -4.33
C GLU A 443 33.51 -14.33 -3.93
N ARG A 444 33.13 -14.72 -2.72
CA ARG A 444 31.77 -14.48 -2.21
C ARG A 444 31.60 -13.04 -1.79
N PHE A 445 32.61 -12.46 -1.17
CA PHE A 445 32.64 -11.03 -0.85
C PHE A 445 32.48 -10.18 -2.12
N ASP A 446 33.21 -10.48 -3.19
CA ASP A 446 33.10 -9.77 -4.46
C ASP A 446 31.69 -9.87 -5.05
N ARG A 447 31.05 -11.05 -4.96
CA ARG A 447 29.64 -11.24 -5.34
C ARG A 447 28.68 -10.41 -4.49
N LEU A 448 28.85 -10.42 -3.15
CA LEU A 448 28.04 -9.60 -2.26
C LEU A 448 28.16 -8.11 -2.60
N MET A 449 29.38 -7.63 -2.83
CA MET A 449 29.64 -6.23 -3.20
C MET A 449 29.05 -5.89 -4.56
N GLN A 450 29.06 -6.83 -5.51
CA GLN A 450 28.38 -6.66 -6.80
C GLN A 450 26.85 -6.49 -6.63
N ASP A 451 26.23 -7.30 -5.77
CA ASP A 451 24.80 -7.22 -5.48
C ASP A 451 24.46 -5.89 -4.76
N VAL A 452 25.22 -5.51 -3.74
CA VAL A 452 25.08 -4.22 -3.02
C VAL A 452 25.21 -3.03 -3.98
N ARG A 453 26.18 -3.06 -4.91
CA ARG A 453 26.32 -2.04 -5.96
C ARG A 453 25.16 -2.05 -6.95
N GLY A 454 24.63 -3.23 -7.26
CA GLY A 454 23.42 -3.40 -8.07
C GLY A 454 22.24 -2.64 -7.49
N GLU A 455 22.02 -2.74 -6.18
CA GLU A 455 20.97 -1.99 -5.47
C GLU A 455 21.26 -0.48 -5.48
N GLY A 456 22.52 -0.06 -5.28
CA GLY A 456 22.90 1.36 -5.25
C GLY A 456 22.74 2.12 -6.57
N LYS A 457 22.80 1.42 -7.72
CA LYS A 457 22.61 2.03 -9.05
C LYS A 457 21.22 2.63 -9.25
N TRP A 458 20.20 2.10 -8.58
CA TRP A 458 18.84 2.63 -8.65
C TRP A 458 18.68 3.96 -7.91
N TYR A 459 19.58 4.25 -6.97
CA TYR A 459 19.44 5.38 -6.03
C TYR A 459 20.59 6.40 -6.08
N HIS A 460 21.57 6.22 -6.98
CA HIS A 460 22.76 7.08 -7.07
C HIS A 460 23.51 7.23 -5.74
N ILE A 461 23.55 6.18 -4.92
CA ILE A 461 24.20 6.20 -3.60
C ILE A 461 25.71 5.97 -3.76
N GLY A 462 26.53 6.88 -3.22
CA GLY A 462 27.99 6.81 -3.29
C GLY A 462 28.64 6.22 -2.04
N ILE A 463 28.74 4.89 -1.95
CA ILE A 463 29.46 4.17 -0.86
C ILE A 463 30.90 3.75 -1.24
N GLU A 464 31.42 4.22 -2.37
CA GLU A 464 32.74 3.79 -2.85
C GLU A 464 33.91 4.05 -1.89
N PRO A 465 33.97 5.18 -1.13
CA PRO A 465 35.03 5.39 -0.15
C PRO A 465 35.14 4.29 0.91
N ILE A 466 34.01 3.92 1.54
CA ILE A 466 33.99 2.87 2.58
C ILE A 466 34.21 1.48 1.97
N LEU A 467 33.72 1.22 0.75
CA LEU A 467 33.98 -0.05 0.05
C LEU A 467 35.45 -0.22 -0.34
N MET A 468 36.10 0.84 -0.83
CA MET A 468 37.52 0.84 -1.14
C MET A 468 38.35 0.58 0.13
N TYR A 469 37.96 1.17 1.25
CA TYR A 469 38.61 0.94 2.54
C TYR A 469 38.51 -0.53 3.00
N ILE A 470 37.32 -1.13 2.89
CA ILE A 470 37.12 -2.55 3.22
C ILE A 470 37.95 -3.45 2.30
N HIS A 471 38.09 -3.09 1.02
CA HIS A 471 38.94 -3.83 0.07
C HIS A 471 40.45 -3.69 0.36
N GLN A 472 40.93 -2.49 0.70
CA GLN A 472 42.36 -2.24 0.92
C GLN A 472 42.89 -2.97 2.17
N GLY A 473 42.08 -3.09 3.22
CA GLY A 473 42.44 -3.85 4.42
C GLY A 473 42.64 -5.35 4.21
N GLY A 474 42.23 -5.92 3.06
CA GLY A 474 42.45 -7.33 2.70
C GLY A 474 43.80 -7.61 2.03
N VAL A 475 44.58 -6.58 1.67
CA VAL A 475 45.85 -6.73 0.94
C VAL A 475 47.08 -6.62 1.87
N GLU A 476 46.94 -6.02 3.06
CA GLU A 476 48.09 -5.69 3.91
C GLU A 476 48.51 -6.78 4.92
N SER A 477 47.78 -7.90 5.06
CA SER A 477 48.17 -9.00 5.96
C SER A 477 48.95 -10.14 5.28
N GLY A 478 49.58 -9.85 4.14
CA GLY A 478 50.30 -10.82 3.31
C GLY A 478 51.77 -10.51 3.03
N VAL A 479 52.40 -9.53 3.69
CA VAL A 479 53.87 -9.34 3.67
C VAL A 479 54.28 -8.59 4.94
N VAL A 480 54.80 -9.32 5.95
CA VAL A 480 56.13 -9.12 6.59
C VAL A 480 56.44 -10.39 7.37
#